data_AF-C3Z8F3-F1
#
_entry.id   AF-C3Z8F3-F1
#
_cell.length_a   1.000
_cell.length_b   1.000
_cell.length_c   1.000
_cell.angle_alpha   90.00
_cell.angle_beta   90.00
_cell.angle_gamma   90.00
#
_symmetry.space_group_name_H-M   'P 1'
#
loop_
_entity.id
_entity.type
_entity.pdbx_description
1 polymer ?
#
loop_
_entity_poly.entity_id
_entity_poly.type
_entity_poly.pdbx_seq_one_letter_code
_entity_poly.pdbx_strand_id
1 'polypeptide(L)'
;MVDFDGALEYLGAFGKYQKLIYCLTCVLAMPVSFHMLAMTFLDAKVAFHCAVPEIRHAEPGTENYSSECPFDAINETALGYFDGENTSSCNHGYWYDRSQYHSSIFTEFDLVCDSNELNQFAQSMFMVGVLLGAVGSGQLSDMMGRKKTLFIGIFLQLISGVAVAFSPNYAFFVVFRALVGVSTSTVFLPAFVIGTELVASSMRTWAATLIEIFFAVGFMLLALIAYLIRDWRTLQLAISLPNAAFLFTYPLIIESPRWLLSKGRDEEVAAIMRRAAKVNRVTLPDEVFTTKKVDIEKVKRSAQVPADERTYTVIDLVRTPNMAKKSLLIFFNWLVITLVYYGLSLNTSNLGGDDYLNFFIGGAVEIPAYVSSIFVVDTFGRPKTHAGYMMIGAVGCIVCPFLTAPYLPERLNPLSVTMAMIGKFGVTAGFNIIYLWTAELYPTMVRNMGVGASSMFARVGGIISPYVELSKSVWGPLPYIIFGALSFLAALAALLLPETLGAELPVTLEDGENFGK
;
A
#
# COMPACT_ATOMS: atom_id res chain seq x y z
N MET A 1 1.03 -0.08 41.55
CA MET A 1 0.65 -1.05 40.51
C MET A 1 0.68 -0.37 39.16
N VAL A 2 1.75 -0.59 38.41
CA VAL A 2 2.00 0.05 37.11
C VAL A 2 1.42 -0.87 36.04
N ASP A 3 0.53 -0.36 35.17
CA ASP A 3 0.09 -1.12 34.00
C ASP A 3 1.23 -1.22 32.97
N PHE A 4 1.09 -2.11 31.98
CA PHE A 4 2.13 -2.29 30.97
C PHE A 4 2.49 -1.00 30.21
N ASP A 5 1.52 -0.11 29.97
CA ASP A 5 1.75 1.18 29.31
C ASP A 5 2.60 2.12 30.20
N GLY A 6 2.34 2.17 31.50
CA GLY A 6 3.16 2.88 32.48
C GLY A 6 4.57 2.31 32.58
N ALA A 7 4.75 1.00 32.44
CA ALA A 7 6.06 0.37 32.42
C ALA A 7 6.90 0.78 31.19
N LEU A 8 6.25 0.99 30.04
CA LEU A 8 6.89 1.52 28.83
C LEU A 8 7.26 2.99 28.96
N GLU A 9 6.46 3.79 29.67
CA GLU A 9 6.78 5.17 30.01
C GLU A 9 8.06 5.25 30.88
N TYR A 10 8.21 4.37 31.87
CA TYR A 10 9.47 4.25 32.65
C TYR A 10 10.68 3.87 31.79
N LEU A 11 10.48 3.17 30.68
CA LEU A 11 11.53 2.87 29.71
C LEU A 11 11.88 4.05 28.78
N GLY A 12 11.23 5.20 28.95
CA GLY A 12 11.47 6.43 28.21
C GLY A 12 10.56 6.63 26.99
N ALA A 13 9.34 6.07 27.00
CA ALA A 13 8.30 6.09 25.96
C ALA A 13 8.68 5.50 24.59
N PHE A 14 9.81 5.95 24.04
CA PHE A 14 10.48 5.44 22.85
C PHE A 14 12.01 5.51 23.03
N GLY A 15 12.53 4.73 23.99
CA GLY A 15 13.94 4.67 24.34
C GLY A 15 14.84 4.08 23.25
N LYS A 16 16.16 4.08 23.48
CA LYS A 16 17.19 3.63 22.50
C LYS A 16 16.98 2.19 22.06
N TYR A 17 16.62 1.30 22.99
CA TYR A 17 16.34 -0.09 22.70
C TYR A 17 15.14 -0.24 21.75
N GLN A 18 14.03 0.43 22.08
CA GLN A 18 12.82 0.41 21.25
C GLN A 18 13.10 0.96 19.85
N LYS A 19 13.82 2.08 19.74
CA LYS A 19 14.24 2.66 18.46
C LYS A 19 15.06 1.69 17.63
N LEU A 20 16.08 1.04 18.23
CA LEU A 20 16.94 0.10 17.51
C LEU A 20 16.15 -1.09 16.96
N ILE A 21 15.35 -1.74 17.81
CA ILE A 21 14.54 -2.89 17.42
C ILE A 21 13.51 -2.48 16.37
N TYR A 22 12.85 -1.35 16.56
CA TYR A 22 11.81 -0.94 15.64
C TYR A 22 12.36 -0.50 14.28
N CYS A 23 13.46 0.25 14.24
CA CYS A 23 14.14 0.58 12.99
C CYS A 23 14.57 -0.70 12.25
N LEU A 24 15.09 -1.71 12.95
CA LEU A 24 15.41 -3.00 12.33
C LEU A 24 14.15 -3.66 11.76
N THR A 25 13.05 -3.71 12.51
CA THR A 25 11.76 -4.22 12.02
C THR A 25 11.26 -3.46 10.78
N CYS A 26 11.40 -2.13 10.74
CA CYS A 26 11.03 -1.32 9.58
C CYS A 26 11.89 -1.63 8.35
N VAL A 27 13.21 -1.85 8.53
CA VAL A 27 14.09 -2.29 7.43
C VAL A 27 13.65 -3.65 6.89
N LEU A 28 13.26 -4.60 7.75
CA LEU A 28 12.74 -5.90 7.33
C LEU A 28 11.40 -5.79 6.57
N ALA A 29 10.62 -4.75 6.85
CA ALA A 29 9.37 -4.48 6.13
C ALA A 29 9.58 -3.71 4.82
N MET A 30 10.76 -3.16 4.56
CA MET A 30 11.04 -2.36 3.36
C MET A 30 10.77 -3.10 2.04
N PRO A 31 11.10 -4.41 1.87
CA PRO A 31 10.80 -5.17 0.65
C PRO A 31 9.31 -5.27 0.29
N VAL A 32 8.42 -5.00 1.25
CA VAL A 32 6.97 -4.86 1.01
C VAL A 32 6.73 -3.79 -0.05
N SER A 33 7.38 -2.63 0.07
CA SER A 33 7.24 -1.53 -0.91
C SER A 33 7.75 -1.93 -2.30
N PHE A 34 8.89 -2.63 -2.36
CA PHE A 34 9.45 -3.14 -3.61
C PHE A 34 8.43 -4.03 -4.30
N HIS A 35 7.95 -5.07 -3.61
CA HIS A 35 6.99 -6.00 -4.21
C HIS A 35 5.60 -5.42 -4.45
N MET A 36 5.20 -4.39 -3.72
CA MET A 36 3.89 -3.75 -3.91
C MET A 36 3.86 -2.87 -5.16
N LEU A 37 4.99 -2.25 -5.51
CA LEU A 37 5.08 -1.26 -6.57
C LEU A 37 5.92 -1.73 -7.78
N ALA A 38 6.58 -2.88 -7.70
CA ALA A 38 7.44 -3.40 -8.78
C ALA A 38 6.73 -3.53 -10.13
N MET A 39 5.41 -3.73 -10.18
CA MET A 39 4.69 -3.86 -11.46
C MET A 39 4.87 -2.65 -12.38
N THR A 40 5.10 -1.45 -11.84
CA THR A 40 5.39 -0.28 -12.68
C THR A 40 6.59 -0.50 -13.61
N PHE A 41 7.59 -1.29 -13.17
CA PHE A 41 8.78 -1.60 -13.96
C PHE A 41 8.75 -3.00 -14.56
N LEU A 42 8.21 -3.99 -13.83
CA LEU A 42 8.14 -5.37 -14.33
C LEU A 42 7.21 -5.48 -15.55
N ASP A 43 6.14 -4.70 -15.56
CA ASP A 43 5.13 -4.65 -16.63
C ASP A 43 5.22 -3.34 -17.43
N ALA A 44 6.42 -2.79 -17.55
CA ALA A 44 6.64 -1.57 -18.32
C ALA A 44 6.21 -1.79 -19.78
N LYS A 45 5.29 -0.95 -20.25
CA LYS A 45 4.83 -0.91 -21.64
C LYS A 45 5.86 -0.19 -22.48
N VAL A 46 6.26 -0.81 -23.58
CA VAL A 46 7.19 -0.24 -24.56
C VAL A 46 6.51 -0.10 -25.91
N ALA A 47 7.05 0.77 -26.77
CA ALA A 47 6.59 0.88 -28.15
C ALA A 47 6.80 -0.46 -28.88
N PHE A 48 5.83 -0.85 -29.71
CA PHE A 48 5.87 -2.10 -30.46
C PHE A 48 5.26 -1.93 -31.85
N HIS A 49 5.65 -2.81 -32.77
CA HIS A 49 5.04 -2.95 -34.10
C HIS A 49 5.09 -4.41 -34.56
N CYS A 50 4.34 -4.79 -35.60
CA CYS A 50 4.45 -6.13 -36.19
C CYS A 50 5.90 -6.37 -36.67
N ALA A 51 6.43 -7.56 -36.39
CA ALA A 51 7.75 -7.94 -36.89
C ALA A 51 7.71 -8.16 -38.41
N VAL A 52 8.58 -7.46 -39.15
CA VAL A 52 8.70 -7.60 -40.61
C VAL A 52 9.97 -8.40 -40.94
N PRO A 53 9.90 -9.51 -41.70
CA PRO A 53 11.03 -10.40 -41.96
C PRO A 53 12.24 -9.73 -42.64
N GLU A 54 12.01 -8.73 -43.49
CA GLU A 54 13.03 -8.11 -44.36
C GLU A 54 13.82 -6.98 -43.69
N ILE A 55 13.37 -6.50 -42.52
CA ILE A 55 13.92 -5.31 -41.85
C ILE A 55 14.55 -5.71 -40.51
N ARG A 56 15.61 -6.50 -40.54
CA ARG A 56 16.49 -6.71 -39.36
C ARG A 56 17.56 -5.62 -39.20
N HIS A 57 17.65 -4.68 -40.15
CA HIS A 57 18.76 -3.72 -40.25
C HIS A 57 18.38 -2.27 -40.63
N ALA A 58 17.11 -1.89 -40.72
CA ALA A 58 16.79 -0.47 -40.98
C ALA A 58 17.01 0.37 -39.70
N GLU A 59 17.62 1.54 -39.89
CA GLU A 59 17.80 2.54 -38.85
C GLU A 59 16.44 3.02 -38.31
N PRO A 60 16.33 3.37 -37.01
CA PRO A 60 15.11 3.91 -36.46
C PRO A 60 14.77 5.24 -37.14
N GLY A 61 13.63 5.33 -37.83
CA GLY A 61 13.07 6.61 -38.27
C GLY A 61 12.57 6.74 -39.72
N THR A 62 12.57 5.69 -40.54
CA THR A 62 12.18 5.82 -41.97
C THR A 62 10.74 5.44 -42.32
N GLU A 63 9.94 4.84 -41.44
CA GLU A 63 8.55 4.46 -41.78
C GLU A 63 7.57 4.69 -40.61
N ASN A 64 6.37 5.19 -40.95
CA ASN A 64 5.23 5.37 -40.03
C ASN A 64 4.63 4.00 -39.70
N TYR A 65 5.28 3.21 -38.86
CA TYR A 65 4.66 2.00 -38.30
C TYR A 65 3.68 2.40 -37.19
N SER A 66 2.42 1.96 -37.28
CA SER A 66 1.46 2.21 -36.21
C SER A 66 1.83 1.36 -34.99
N SER A 67 1.97 2.03 -33.85
CA SER A 67 2.19 1.42 -32.54
C SER A 67 0.88 1.16 -31.78
N GLU A 68 -0.26 1.33 -32.45
CA GLU A 68 -1.59 1.27 -31.86
C GLU A 68 -2.44 0.23 -32.57
N CYS A 69 -3.09 -0.63 -31.78
CA CYS A 69 -4.03 -1.63 -32.27
C CYS A 69 -5.41 -0.99 -32.50
N PRO A 70 -6.18 -1.43 -33.51
CA PRO A 70 -5.85 -2.49 -34.46
C PRO A 70 -4.78 -2.04 -35.48
N PHE A 71 -3.89 -2.96 -35.84
CA PHE A 71 -2.93 -2.69 -36.91
C PHE A 71 -3.69 -2.55 -38.23
N ASP A 72 -3.47 -1.44 -38.93
CA ASP A 72 -3.81 -1.37 -40.34
C ASP A 72 -3.04 -2.49 -41.04
N ALA A 73 -3.70 -3.20 -41.96
CA ALA A 73 -3.11 -4.31 -42.69
C ALA A 73 -1.88 -3.81 -43.46
N ILE A 74 -0.69 -3.93 -42.85
CA ILE A 74 0.56 -3.80 -43.58
C ILE A 74 0.66 -5.09 -44.38
N ASN A 75 0.19 -5.05 -45.63
CA ASN A 75 0.53 -6.07 -46.59
C ASN A 75 2.06 -6.19 -46.61
N GLU A 76 2.55 -7.41 -46.45
CA GLU A 76 3.96 -7.82 -46.44
C GLU A 76 4.67 -7.62 -47.80
N THR A 77 4.31 -6.58 -48.54
CA THR A 77 4.93 -6.23 -49.80
C THR A 77 5.33 -4.77 -49.74
N ALA A 78 6.62 -4.51 -49.98
CA ALA A 78 7.28 -3.21 -50.10
C ALA A 78 6.72 -2.27 -51.19
N LEU A 79 5.45 -2.37 -51.56
CA LEU A 79 4.78 -1.59 -52.59
C LEU A 79 3.36 -1.30 -52.12
N GLY A 80 3.14 -0.05 -51.68
CA GLY A 80 1.88 0.41 -51.13
C GLY A 80 0.65 0.00 -51.93
N TYR A 81 -0.27 -0.69 -51.26
CA TYR A 81 -1.67 -0.73 -51.61
C TYR A 81 -2.49 -0.93 -50.33
N PHE A 82 -3.28 0.08 -49.98
CA PHE A 82 -4.23 0.04 -48.87
C PHE A 82 -5.44 -0.76 -49.32
N ASP A 83 -5.63 -1.95 -48.75
CA ASP A 83 -6.93 -2.61 -48.78
C ASP A 83 -7.44 -2.63 -47.33
N GLY A 84 -8.18 -1.58 -46.99
CA GLY A 84 -8.82 -1.44 -45.70
C GLY A 84 -10.03 -2.35 -45.65
N GLU A 85 -9.89 -3.54 -45.03
CA GLU A 85 -11.01 -4.26 -44.43
C GLU A 85 -10.64 -5.49 -43.57
N ASN A 86 -9.37 -5.92 -43.50
CA ASN A 86 -8.97 -7.05 -42.67
C ASN A 86 -7.89 -6.70 -41.66
N THR A 87 -8.26 -6.58 -40.38
CA THR A 87 -7.34 -6.52 -39.25
C THR A 87 -6.60 -7.87 -39.13
N SER A 88 -5.39 -7.96 -39.67
CA SER A 88 -4.56 -9.16 -39.50
C SER A 88 -3.83 -9.11 -38.15
N SER A 89 -3.84 -10.23 -37.43
CA SER A 89 -2.92 -10.44 -36.31
C SER A 89 -1.49 -10.56 -36.85
N CYS A 90 -0.49 -10.08 -36.11
CA CYS A 90 0.90 -10.12 -36.57
C CYS A 90 1.40 -11.59 -36.66
N ASN A 91 1.41 -12.15 -37.87
CA ASN A 91 1.76 -13.56 -38.12
C ASN A 91 3.21 -13.92 -37.74
N HIS A 92 4.11 -12.93 -37.72
CA HIS A 92 5.54 -13.10 -37.44
C HIS A 92 5.95 -12.61 -36.03
N GLY A 93 4.98 -12.35 -35.16
CA GLY A 93 5.21 -11.82 -33.81
C GLY A 93 5.43 -10.30 -33.81
N TYR A 94 5.95 -9.81 -32.68
CA TYR A 94 6.09 -8.38 -32.41
C TYR A 94 7.56 -7.97 -32.28
N TRP A 95 7.89 -6.80 -32.78
CA TRP A 95 9.12 -6.10 -32.43
C TRP A 95 8.82 -5.10 -31.30
N TYR A 96 9.72 -5.04 -30.32
CA TYR A 96 9.59 -4.18 -29.14
C TYR A 96 10.80 -3.26 -29.04
N ASP A 97 10.57 -1.99 -28.71
CA ASP A 97 11.66 -1.07 -28.37
C ASP A 97 12.30 -1.47 -27.04
N ARG A 98 13.59 -1.82 -27.07
CA ARG A 98 14.38 -2.26 -25.92
C ARG A 98 15.37 -1.21 -25.42
N SER A 99 15.25 0.04 -25.88
CA SER A 99 16.16 1.14 -25.51
C SER A 99 16.10 1.49 -24.02
N GLN A 100 14.88 1.56 -23.46
CA GLN A 100 14.64 1.91 -22.06
C GLN A 100 14.52 0.67 -21.16
N TYR A 101 13.81 -0.36 -21.61
CA TYR A 101 13.61 -1.62 -20.88
C TYR A 101 14.14 -2.79 -21.73
N HIS A 102 15.08 -3.57 -21.20
CA HIS A 102 15.65 -4.69 -21.97
C HIS A 102 14.65 -5.84 -22.10
N SER A 103 13.87 -6.10 -21.07
CA SER A 103 12.79 -7.09 -21.04
C SER A 103 11.76 -6.69 -19.99
N SER A 104 10.48 -6.84 -20.32
CA SER A 104 9.35 -6.71 -19.39
C SER A 104 8.36 -7.87 -19.58
N ILE A 105 7.48 -8.08 -18.59
CA ILE A 105 6.37 -9.05 -18.65
C ILE A 105 5.54 -8.82 -19.91
N PHE A 106 5.25 -7.55 -20.20
CA PHE A 106 4.57 -7.11 -21.41
C PHE A 106 5.22 -7.66 -22.69
N THR A 107 6.55 -7.55 -22.81
CA THR A 107 7.30 -8.02 -24.00
C THR A 107 7.56 -9.52 -24.03
N GLU A 108 7.51 -10.21 -22.89
CA GLU A 108 7.87 -11.62 -22.82
C GLU A 108 6.66 -12.55 -22.97
N PHE A 109 5.48 -12.10 -22.57
CA PHE A 109 4.23 -12.83 -22.74
C PHE A 109 3.33 -12.25 -23.84
N ASP A 110 3.88 -11.37 -24.70
CA ASP A 110 3.19 -10.73 -25.83
C ASP A 110 1.83 -10.12 -25.45
N LEU A 111 1.79 -9.33 -24.36
CA LEU A 111 0.56 -8.80 -23.76
C LEU A 111 0.05 -7.53 -24.47
N VAL A 112 -0.05 -7.62 -25.80
CA VAL A 112 -0.45 -6.55 -26.71
C VAL A 112 -1.90 -6.71 -27.18
N CYS A 113 -2.49 -5.63 -27.70
CA CYS A 113 -3.86 -5.58 -28.24
C CYS A 113 -4.89 -6.25 -27.31
N ASP A 114 -5.56 -7.33 -27.76
CA ASP A 114 -6.61 -8.05 -27.02
C ASP A 114 -6.10 -8.65 -25.69
N SER A 115 -4.80 -8.90 -25.58
CA SER A 115 -4.18 -9.43 -24.36
C SER A 115 -3.73 -8.34 -23.38
N ASN A 116 -3.90 -7.05 -23.71
CA ASN A 116 -3.48 -5.95 -22.85
C ASN A 116 -4.21 -5.96 -21.49
N GLU A 117 -5.45 -6.42 -21.42
CA GLU A 117 -6.23 -6.50 -20.18
C GLU A 117 -5.61 -7.46 -19.14
N LEU A 118 -4.82 -8.43 -19.59
CA LEU A 118 -4.14 -9.38 -18.71
C LEU A 118 -3.11 -8.66 -17.83
N ASN A 119 -2.50 -7.57 -18.28
CA ASN A 119 -1.57 -6.79 -17.46
C ASN A 119 -2.21 -6.32 -16.14
N GLN A 120 -3.41 -5.74 -16.25
CA GLN A 120 -4.15 -5.25 -15.09
C GLN A 120 -4.68 -6.40 -14.25
N PHE A 121 -5.02 -7.53 -14.86
CA PHE A 121 -5.41 -8.75 -14.13
C PHE A 121 -4.32 -9.23 -13.18
N ALA A 122 -3.04 -9.26 -13.59
CA ALA A 122 -1.96 -9.69 -12.71
C ALA A 122 -1.81 -8.80 -11.46
N GLN A 123 -1.89 -7.48 -11.63
CA GLN A 123 -1.80 -6.53 -10.52
C GLN A 123 -3.03 -6.61 -9.60
N SER A 124 -4.21 -6.82 -10.16
CA SER A 124 -5.44 -7.05 -9.39
C SER A 124 -5.37 -8.35 -8.58
N MET A 125 -4.83 -9.42 -9.17
CA MET A 125 -4.59 -10.69 -8.47
C MET A 125 -3.54 -10.56 -7.36
N PHE A 126 -2.52 -9.73 -7.54
CA PHE A 126 -1.62 -9.35 -6.45
C PHE A 126 -2.38 -8.69 -5.29
N MET A 127 -3.29 -7.74 -5.57
CA MET A 127 -4.11 -7.06 -4.56
C MET A 127 -5.11 -8.00 -3.88
N VAL A 128 -5.66 -8.99 -4.61
CA VAL A 128 -6.43 -10.09 -4.00
C VAL A 128 -5.55 -10.88 -3.02
N GLY A 129 -4.31 -11.18 -3.41
CA GLY A 129 -3.32 -11.76 -2.50
C GLY A 129 -3.09 -10.93 -1.24
N VAL A 130 -2.92 -9.61 -1.38
CA VAL A 130 -2.78 -8.66 -0.26
C VAL A 130 -3.99 -8.70 0.67
N LEU A 131 -5.21 -8.79 0.13
CA LEU A 131 -6.45 -8.94 0.90
C LEU A 131 -6.46 -10.26 1.70
N LEU A 132 -6.22 -11.39 1.04
CA LEU A 132 -6.19 -12.70 1.67
C LEU A 132 -5.08 -12.79 2.73
N GLY A 133 -3.92 -12.22 2.43
CA GLY A 133 -2.79 -12.12 3.35
C GLY A 133 -3.10 -11.24 4.56
N ALA A 134 -3.84 -10.14 4.40
CA ALA A 134 -4.22 -9.29 5.52
C ALA A 134 -5.16 -10.03 6.50
N VAL A 135 -6.16 -10.73 5.98
CA VAL A 135 -7.10 -11.53 6.79
C VAL A 135 -6.38 -12.69 7.47
N GLY A 136 -5.61 -13.46 6.72
CA GLY A 136 -4.88 -14.63 7.24
C GLY A 136 -3.76 -14.26 8.21
N SER A 137 -3.00 -13.20 7.92
CA SER A 137 -1.90 -12.75 8.77
C SER A 137 -2.38 -12.28 10.13
N GLY A 138 -3.56 -11.64 10.23
CA GLY A 138 -4.11 -11.23 11.52
C GLY A 138 -4.33 -12.43 12.44
N GLN A 139 -5.03 -13.45 11.94
CA GLN A 139 -5.29 -14.69 12.67
C GLN A 139 -3.99 -15.43 13.02
N LEU A 140 -3.08 -15.56 12.06
CA LEU A 140 -1.80 -16.23 12.25
C LEU A 140 -0.94 -15.53 13.32
N SER A 141 -0.91 -14.20 13.30
CA SER A 141 -0.19 -13.35 14.25
C SER A 141 -0.70 -13.50 15.69
N ASP A 142 -2.01 -13.61 15.87
CA ASP A 142 -2.60 -13.81 17.20
C ASP A 142 -2.42 -15.24 17.73
N MET A 143 -2.39 -16.23 16.83
CA MET A 143 -2.16 -17.64 17.18
C MET A 143 -0.70 -17.92 17.53
N MET A 144 0.24 -17.55 16.66
CA MET A 144 1.64 -17.99 16.73
C MET A 144 2.61 -16.92 17.23
N GLY A 145 2.18 -15.65 17.26
CA GLY A 145 3.01 -14.50 17.62
C GLY A 145 3.40 -13.68 16.40
N ARG A 146 3.73 -12.41 16.66
CA ARG A 146 3.94 -11.37 15.65
C ARG A 146 5.28 -11.60 14.98
N LYS A 147 6.31 -11.93 15.77
CA LYS A 147 7.66 -12.26 15.28
C LYS A 147 7.62 -13.49 14.37
N LYS A 148 6.98 -14.60 14.77
CA LYS A 148 6.94 -15.80 13.93
C LYS A 148 6.22 -15.54 12.61
N THR A 149 5.10 -14.81 12.66
CA THR A 149 4.31 -14.46 11.48
C THR A 149 5.11 -13.60 10.49
N LEU A 150 5.84 -12.59 10.99
CA LEU A 150 6.74 -11.76 10.19
C LEU A 150 7.73 -12.62 9.39
N PHE A 151 8.42 -13.55 10.04
CA PHE A 151 9.44 -14.39 9.37
C PHE A 151 8.85 -15.45 8.44
N ILE A 152 7.63 -15.95 8.72
CA ILE A 152 6.88 -16.76 7.76
C ILE A 152 6.57 -15.92 6.51
N GLY A 153 6.17 -14.67 6.68
CA GLY A 153 5.95 -13.72 5.59
C GLY A 153 7.22 -13.49 4.77
N ILE A 154 8.36 -13.21 5.40
CA ILE A 154 9.66 -12.99 4.73
C ILE A 154 10.08 -14.23 3.94
N PHE A 155 9.94 -15.42 4.53
CA PHE A 155 10.24 -16.68 3.86
C PHE A 155 9.33 -16.92 2.65
N LEU A 156 8.02 -16.71 2.82
CA LEU A 156 7.06 -16.86 1.73
C LEU A 156 7.34 -15.85 0.61
N GLN A 157 7.68 -14.59 0.95
CA GLN A 157 8.01 -13.55 -0.01
C GLN A 157 9.27 -13.88 -0.80
N LEU A 158 10.30 -14.44 -0.15
CA LEU A 158 11.51 -14.92 -0.82
C LEU A 158 11.20 -16.03 -1.83
N ILE A 159 10.53 -17.10 -1.40
CA ILE A 159 10.27 -18.27 -2.25
C ILE A 159 9.33 -17.90 -3.41
N SER A 160 8.23 -17.22 -3.11
CA SER A 160 7.28 -16.79 -4.15
C SER A 160 7.90 -15.76 -5.09
N GLY A 161 8.67 -14.81 -4.56
CA GLY A 161 9.34 -13.78 -5.35
C GLY A 161 10.39 -14.34 -6.31
N VAL A 162 11.19 -15.32 -5.86
CA VAL A 162 12.13 -16.05 -6.72
C VAL A 162 11.38 -16.87 -7.77
N ALA A 163 10.30 -17.56 -7.40
CA ALA A 163 9.49 -18.32 -8.35
C ALA A 163 8.90 -17.42 -9.45
N VAL A 164 8.44 -16.20 -9.13
CA VAL A 164 7.98 -15.22 -10.14
C VAL A 164 9.07 -14.96 -11.19
N ALA A 165 10.33 -14.78 -10.78
CA ALA A 165 11.44 -14.51 -11.70
C ALA A 165 11.76 -15.68 -12.65
N PHE A 166 11.37 -16.91 -12.29
CA PHE A 166 11.55 -18.12 -13.11
C PHE A 166 10.23 -18.62 -13.72
N SER A 167 9.20 -17.77 -13.76
CA SER A 167 7.90 -18.15 -14.33
C SER A 167 8.02 -18.54 -15.81
N PRO A 168 7.59 -19.75 -16.21
CA PRO A 168 7.68 -20.22 -17.60
C PRO A 168 6.50 -19.78 -18.47
N ASN A 169 5.39 -19.38 -17.85
CA ASN A 169 4.19 -18.92 -18.52
C ASN A 169 3.44 -17.91 -17.64
N TYR A 170 2.51 -17.18 -18.26
CA TYR A 170 1.75 -16.11 -17.63
C TYR A 170 0.88 -16.59 -16.45
N ALA A 171 0.25 -17.77 -16.54
CA ALA A 171 -0.58 -18.30 -15.44
C ALA A 171 0.27 -18.59 -14.19
N PHE A 172 1.44 -19.19 -14.35
CA PHE A 172 2.39 -19.40 -13.27
C PHE A 172 2.81 -18.08 -12.65
N PHE A 173 3.13 -17.09 -13.49
CA PHE A 173 3.46 -15.74 -13.04
C PHE A 173 2.36 -15.15 -12.15
N VAL A 174 1.10 -15.15 -12.59
CA VAL A 174 -0.03 -14.59 -11.83
C VAL A 174 -0.23 -15.28 -10.49
N VAL A 175 -0.19 -16.62 -10.46
CA VAL A 175 -0.38 -17.39 -9.21
C VAL A 175 0.70 -17.04 -8.19
N PHE A 176 1.97 -17.06 -8.60
CA PHE A 176 3.06 -16.72 -7.69
C PHE A 176 3.06 -15.25 -7.33
N ARG A 177 2.59 -14.37 -8.22
CA ARG A 177 2.42 -12.95 -7.90
C ARG A 177 1.34 -12.72 -6.84
N ALA A 178 0.22 -13.43 -6.91
CA ALA A 178 -0.79 -13.42 -5.85
C ALA A 178 -0.21 -13.92 -4.51
N LEU A 179 0.63 -14.97 -4.53
CA LEU A 179 1.34 -15.44 -3.33
C LEU A 179 2.32 -14.39 -2.77
N VAL A 180 3.03 -13.64 -3.63
CA VAL A 180 3.82 -12.49 -3.19
C VAL A 180 2.89 -11.46 -2.51
N GLY A 181 1.70 -11.21 -3.04
CA GLY A 181 0.68 -10.36 -2.39
C GLY A 181 0.31 -10.81 -0.99
N VAL A 182 0.06 -12.11 -0.79
CA VAL A 182 -0.20 -12.71 0.54
C VAL A 182 0.97 -12.45 1.48
N SER A 183 2.20 -12.66 1.00
CA SER A 183 3.41 -12.46 1.79
C SER A 183 3.62 -11.01 2.20
N THR A 184 3.33 -10.04 1.31
CA THR A 184 3.48 -8.60 1.55
C THR A 184 2.67 -8.14 2.77
N SER A 185 1.41 -8.54 2.89
CA SER A 185 0.60 -8.23 4.09
C SER A 185 1.07 -9.01 5.33
N THR A 186 1.55 -10.25 5.14
CA THR A 186 2.08 -11.09 6.23
C THR A 186 3.41 -10.57 6.79
N VAL A 187 4.12 -9.72 6.04
CA VAL A 187 5.30 -9.00 6.51
C VAL A 187 4.91 -7.65 7.14
N PHE A 188 4.16 -6.82 6.41
CA PHE A 188 3.89 -5.44 6.82
C PHE A 188 3.06 -5.34 8.10
N LEU A 189 1.98 -6.12 8.22
CA LEU A 189 1.06 -6.00 9.36
C LEU A 189 1.72 -6.42 10.69
N PRO A 190 2.41 -7.58 10.81
CA PRO A 190 3.10 -7.90 12.05
C PRO A 190 4.22 -6.92 12.38
N ALA A 191 4.93 -6.39 11.37
CA ALA A 191 5.96 -5.36 11.57
C ALA A 191 5.37 -4.07 12.17
N PHE A 192 4.24 -3.60 11.63
CA PHE A 192 3.49 -2.46 12.16
C PHE A 192 3.05 -2.70 13.61
N VAL A 193 2.48 -3.88 13.90
CA VAL A 193 1.99 -4.23 15.24
C VAL A 193 3.14 -4.33 16.24
N ILE A 194 4.26 -4.96 15.89
CA ILE A 194 5.46 -5.00 16.76
C ILE A 194 5.90 -3.59 17.16
N GLY A 195 5.94 -2.66 16.20
CA GLY A 195 6.32 -1.28 16.46
C GLY A 195 5.41 -0.57 17.45
N THR A 196 4.10 -0.62 17.19
CA THR A 196 3.09 0.08 18.00
C THR A 196 2.91 -0.56 19.38
N GLU A 197 3.19 -1.86 19.54
CA GLU A 197 3.13 -2.54 20.83
C GLU A 197 4.41 -2.39 21.67
N LEU A 198 5.54 -2.00 21.06
CA LEU A 198 6.84 -1.80 21.73
C LEU A 198 6.99 -0.42 22.37
N VAL A 199 6.21 0.56 21.91
CA VAL A 199 6.28 1.96 22.39
C VAL A 199 5.11 2.29 23.31
N ALA A 200 5.30 3.29 24.17
CA ALA A 200 4.22 3.80 25.01
C ALA A 200 3.09 4.41 24.15
N SER A 201 1.89 4.48 24.71
CA SER A 201 0.69 5.01 24.03
C SER A 201 0.90 6.40 23.42
N SER A 202 1.67 7.26 24.11
CA SER A 202 2.05 8.61 23.68
C SER A 202 2.83 8.65 22.35
N MET A 203 3.55 7.58 22.00
CA MET A 203 4.43 7.51 20.83
C MET A 203 3.91 6.61 19.72
N ARG A 204 2.71 6.00 19.87
CA ARG A 204 2.17 5.05 18.89
C ARG A 204 1.92 5.67 17.52
N THR A 205 1.40 6.89 17.46
CA THR A 205 1.17 7.61 16.19
C THR A 205 2.49 7.83 15.45
N TRP A 206 3.53 8.28 16.16
CA TRP A 206 4.87 8.43 15.60
C TRP A 206 5.46 7.11 15.12
N ALA A 207 5.27 6.02 15.88
CA ALA A 207 5.71 4.70 15.45
C ALA A 207 4.99 4.28 14.16
N ALA A 208 3.65 4.38 14.13
CA ALA A 208 2.85 4.07 12.95
C ALA A 208 3.29 4.88 11.71
N THR A 209 3.62 6.15 11.86
CA THR A 209 4.13 6.96 10.74
C THR A 209 5.57 6.60 10.36
N LEU A 210 6.41 6.18 11.30
CA LEU A 210 7.80 5.82 11.01
C LEU A 210 7.89 4.65 10.02
N ILE A 211 7.09 3.60 10.17
CA ILE A 211 7.11 2.48 9.23
C ILE A 211 6.64 2.89 7.82
N GLU A 212 5.69 3.82 7.70
CA GLU A 212 5.28 4.40 6.42
C GLU A 212 6.42 5.21 5.77
N ILE A 213 7.22 5.94 6.56
CA ILE A 213 8.43 6.61 6.03
C ILE A 213 9.42 5.57 5.48
N PHE A 214 9.59 4.42 6.14
CA PHE A 214 10.45 3.35 5.61
C PHE A 214 9.85 2.71 4.34
N PHE A 215 8.53 2.63 4.22
CA PHE A 215 7.86 2.23 2.99
C PHE A 215 8.18 3.21 1.86
N ALA A 216 8.08 4.53 2.10
CA ALA A 216 8.43 5.57 1.13
C ALA A 216 9.93 5.53 0.73
N VAL A 217 10.83 5.28 1.69
CA VAL A 217 12.25 5.06 1.37
C VAL A 217 12.43 3.83 0.47
N GLY A 218 11.69 2.76 0.73
CA GLY A 218 11.70 1.58 -0.12
C GLY A 218 11.12 1.85 -1.52
N PHE A 219 10.06 2.64 -1.62
CA PHE A 219 9.53 3.16 -2.90
C PHE A 219 10.65 3.84 -3.69
N MET A 220 11.36 4.79 -3.07
CA MET A 220 12.48 5.51 -3.72
C MET A 220 13.63 4.58 -4.13
N LEU A 221 14.00 3.63 -3.27
CA LEU A 221 15.05 2.66 -3.55
C LEU A 221 14.70 1.73 -4.72
N LEU A 222 13.42 1.34 -4.85
CA LEU A 222 12.98 0.54 -6.00
C LEU A 222 13.23 1.27 -7.33
N ALA A 223 13.00 2.58 -7.40
CA ALA A 223 13.31 3.39 -8.59
C ALA A 223 14.79 3.28 -8.97
N LEU A 224 15.68 3.38 -7.98
CA LEU A 224 17.12 3.27 -8.19
C LEU A 224 17.53 1.87 -8.65
N ILE A 225 16.97 0.82 -8.02
CA ILE A 225 17.25 -0.57 -8.42
C ILE A 225 16.76 -0.83 -9.85
N ALA A 226 15.56 -0.37 -10.19
CA ALA A 226 15.00 -0.51 -11.53
C ALA A 226 15.79 0.27 -12.59
N TYR A 227 16.31 1.46 -12.26
CA TYR A 227 17.17 2.22 -13.16
C TYR A 227 18.45 1.46 -13.53
N LEU A 228 19.04 0.76 -12.55
CA LEU A 228 20.24 -0.04 -12.71
C LEU A 228 19.98 -1.42 -13.35
N ILE A 229 18.79 -1.99 -13.12
CA ILE A 229 18.42 -3.34 -13.55
C ILE A 229 17.16 -3.26 -14.43
N ARG A 230 17.37 -3.22 -15.75
CA ARG A 230 16.33 -3.04 -16.78
C ARG A 230 15.75 -4.35 -17.34
N ASP A 231 16.13 -5.48 -16.76
CA ASP A 231 15.58 -6.80 -17.05
C ASP A 231 14.66 -7.22 -15.91
N TRP A 232 13.37 -7.48 -16.21
CA TRP A 232 12.37 -7.71 -15.17
C TRP A 232 12.63 -8.96 -14.32
N ARG A 233 13.19 -10.04 -14.90
CA ARG A 233 13.50 -11.27 -14.15
C ARG A 233 14.61 -11.01 -13.14
N THR A 234 15.67 -10.32 -13.56
CA THR A 234 16.79 -9.91 -12.72
C THR A 234 16.34 -8.89 -11.66
N LEU A 235 15.48 -7.94 -12.02
CA LEU A 235 14.90 -6.97 -11.09
C LEU A 235 14.06 -7.68 -10.02
N GLN A 236 13.22 -8.63 -10.42
CA GLN A 236 12.43 -9.45 -9.50
C GLN A 236 13.32 -10.25 -8.53
N LEU A 237 14.45 -10.81 -9.00
CA LEU A 237 15.43 -11.46 -8.12
C LEU A 237 16.10 -10.44 -7.17
N ALA A 238 16.51 -9.28 -7.69
CA ALA A 238 17.19 -8.25 -6.90
C ALA A 238 16.35 -7.72 -5.74
N ILE A 239 15.02 -7.62 -5.91
CA ILE A 239 14.11 -7.22 -4.83
C ILE A 239 13.74 -8.39 -3.88
N SER A 240 13.84 -9.64 -4.34
CA SER A 240 13.46 -10.83 -3.56
C SER A 240 14.61 -11.37 -2.70
N LEU A 241 15.83 -11.46 -3.25
CA LEU A 241 16.98 -12.08 -2.61
C LEU A 241 17.44 -11.41 -1.28
N PRO A 242 17.28 -10.09 -1.06
CA PRO A 242 17.57 -9.47 0.24
C PRO A 242 16.79 -10.13 1.39
N ASN A 243 15.60 -10.69 1.13
CA ASN A 243 14.84 -11.43 2.14
C ASN A 243 15.59 -12.65 2.69
N ALA A 244 16.48 -13.28 1.91
CA ALA A 244 17.32 -14.37 2.40
C ALA A 244 18.27 -13.89 3.51
N ALA A 245 18.89 -12.72 3.34
CA ALA A 245 19.73 -12.11 4.38
C ALA A 245 18.89 -11.75 5.61
N PHE A 246 17.67 -11.26 5.41
CA PHE A 246 16.75 -10.86 6.47
C PHE A 246 16.30 -12.03 7.35
N LEU A 247 16.19 -13.26 6.81
CA LEU A 247 15.90 -14.44 7.63
C LEU A 247 16.93 -14.68 8.74
N PHE A 248 18.21 -14.33 8.52
CA PHE A 248 19.26 -14.45 9.54
C PHE A 248 19.11 -13.43 10.70
N THR A 249 18.25 -12.41 10.55
CA THR A 249 17.96 -11.44 11.61
C THR A 249 16.93 -11.94 12.64
N TYR A 250 16.39 -13.16 12.48
CA TYR A 250 15.47 -13.79 13.43
C TYR A 250 15.83 -13.64 14.91
N PRO A 251 17.08 -13.88 15.36
CA PRO A 251 17.43 -13.75 16.78
C PRO A 251 17.47 -12.29 17.27
N LEU A 252 17.59 -11.31 16.38
CA LEU A 252 17.68 -9.89 16.73
C LEU A 252 16.30 -9.28 17.03
N ILE A 253 15.27 -9.74 16.32
CA ILE A 253 13.89 -9.29 16.51
C ILE A 253 13.30 -9.92 17.77
N ILE A 254 12.59 -9.13 18.56
CA ILE A 254 11.84 -9.61 19.72
C ILE A 254 10.40 -9.93 19.36
N GLU A 255 9.78 -10.79 20.15
CA GLU A 255 8.33 -10.97 20.10
C GLU A 255 7.63 -9.79 20.80
N SER A 256 6.39 -9.53 20.41
CA SER A 256 5.56 -8.52 21.05
C SER A 256 5.41 -8.79 22.57
N PRO A 257 5.80 -7.84 23.44
CA PRO A 257 5.58 -7.97 24.87
C PRO A 257 4.09 -8.13 25.23
N ARG A 258 3.20 -7.43 24.53
CA ARG A 258 1.73 -7.52 24.75
C ARG A 258 1.18 -8.90 24.39
N TRP A 259 1.65 -9.49 23.29
CA TRP A 259 1.28 -10.85 22.92
C TRP A 259 1.80 -11.87 23.94
N LEU A 260 3.04 -11.72 24.39
CA LEU A 260 3.60 -12.61 25.40
C LEU A 260 2.81 -12.55 26.72
N LEU A 261 2.42 -11.35 27.16
CA LEU A 261 1.53 -11.17 28.31
C LEU A 261 0.17 -11.84 28.09
N SER A 262 -0.44 -11.70 26.91
CA SER A 262 -1.75 -12.32 26.63
C SER A 262 -1.70 -13.86 26.61
N LYS A 263 -0.52 -14.44 26.33
CA LYS A 263 -0.24 -15.88 26.42
C LYS A 263 0.26 -16.34 27.79
N GLY A 264 0.38 -15.43 28.77
CA GLY A 264 0.87 -15.75 30.12
C GLY A 264 2.37 -16.08 30.19
N ARG A 265 3.18 -15.58 29.24
CA ARG A 265 4.64 -15.82 29.16
C ARG A 265 5.42 -14.70 29.85
N ASP A 266 5.16 -14.51 31.14
CA ASP A 266 5.62 -13.34 31.90
C ASP A 266 7.16 -13.28 32.06
N GLU A 267 7.82 -14.43 32.15
CA GLU A 267 9.28 -14.51 32.29
C GLU A 267 10.01 -13.93 31.05
N GLU A 268 9.46 -14.15 29.86
CA GLU A 268 10.03 -13.62 28.61
C GLU A 268 9.83 -12.12 28.51
N VAL A 269 8.67 -11.62 28.95
CA VAL A 269 8.39 -10.19 29.05
C VAL A 269 9.37 -9.55 30.02
N ALA A 270 9.57 -10.14 31.20
CA ALA A 270 10.53 -9.66 32.18
C ALA A 270 11.96 -9.61 31.62
N ALA A 271 12.38 -10.63 30.85
CA ALA A 271 13.68 -10.64 30.19
C ALA A 271 13.83 -9.51 29.16
N ILE A 272 12.80 -9.27 28.33
CA ILE A 272 12.77 -8.15 27.37
C ILE A 272 12.85 -6.80 28.09
N MET A 273 12.04 -6.60 29.13
CA MET A 273 12.00 -5.35 29.90
C MET A 273 13.33 -5.08 30.61
N ARG A 274 13.98 -6.10 31.20
CA ARG A 274 15.32 -5.96 31.81
C ARG A 274 16.38 -5.59 30.76
N ARG A 275 16.33 -6.20 29.58
CA ARG A 275 17.25 -5.87 28.48
C ARG A 275 17.04 -4.43 28.01
N ALA A 276 15.79 -4.01 27.86
CA ALA A 276 15.43 -2.64 27.48
C ALA A 276 15.91 -1.64 28.54
N ALA A 277 15.69 -1.91 29.81
CA ALA A 277 16.13 -1.07 30.93
C ALA A 277 17.66 -0.89 30.95
N LYS A 278 18.42 -1.98 30.75
CA LYS A 278 19.88 -1.95 30.67
C LYS A 278 20.39 -1.08 29.52
N VAL A 279 19.79 -1.19 28.34
CA VAL A 279 20.19 -0.42 27.14
C VAL A 279 19.76 1.05 27.25
N ASN A 280 18.58 1.31 27.82
CA ASN A 280 18.06 2.65 28.03
C ASN A 280 18.67 3.35 29.25
N ARG A 281 19.45 2.62 30.08
CA ARG A 281 20.07 3.10 31.32
C ARG A 281 19.05 3.62 32.34
N VAL A 282 17.96 2.89 32.49
CA VAL A 282 16.89 3.19 33.45
C VAL A 282 16.71 2.02 34.42
N THR A 283 16.27 2.32 35.64
CA THR A 283 15.94 1.32 36.67
C THR A 283 14.43 1.10 36.68
N LEU A 284 14.01 -0.15 36.48
CA LEU A 284 12.60 -0.52 36.60
C LEU A 284 12.28 -0.81 38.08
N PRO A 285 11.19 -0.26 38.65
CA PRO A 285 10.70 -0.68 39.95
C PRO A 285 10.39 -2.18 39.98
N ASP A 286 10.67 -2.86 41.09
CA ASP A 286 10.37 -4.31 41.24
C ASP A 286 8.87 -4.61 41.06
N GLU A 287 8.01 -3.61 41.30
CA GLU A 287 6.56 -3.65 41.07
C GLU A 287 6.17 -3.97 39.61
N VAL A 288 7.04 -3.64 38.64
CA VAL A 288 6.83 -3.89 37.19
C VAL A 288 6.94 -5.38 36.86
N PHE A 289 7.64 -6.17 37.67
CA PHE A 289 7.83 -7.62 37.48
C PHE A 289 6.90 -8.47 38.34
N THR A 290 6.28 -7.88 39.37
CA THR A 290 5.31 -8.56 40.25
C THR A 290 3.86 -8.48 39.74
N THR A 291 3.66 -8.41 38.43
CA THR A 291 2.35 -8.32 37.77
C THR A 291 1.55 -9.62 37.92
N LYS A 292 1.17 -9.96 39.16
CA LYS A 292 0.10 -10.91 39.43
C LYS A 292 -1.22 -10.28 39.00
N LYS A 293 -1.89 -10.96 38.07
CA LYS A 293 -3.35 -11.00 37.83
C LYS A 293 -4.09 -9.72 37.45
N VAL A 294 -3.58 -8.50 37.67
CA VAL A 294 -4.39 -7.29 37.42
C VAL A 294 -4.46 -6.88 35.95
N ASP A 295 -3.45 -7.15 35.12
CA ASP A 295 -3.59 -6.93 33.68
C ASP A 295 -4.38 -8.06 33.01
N ILE A 296 -4.30 -9.30 33.50
CA ILE A 296 -5.20 -10.37 33.04
C ILE A 296 -6.63 -10.09 33.50
N GLU A 297 -6.88 -9.53 34.69
CA GLU A 297 -8.21 -9.11 35.13
C GLU A 297 -8.67 -7.78 34.53
N LYS A 298 -7.79 -6.86 34.11
CA LYS A 298 -8.17 -5.66 33.34
C LYS A 298 -8.41 -5.98 31.87
N VAL A 299 -7.62 -6.86 31.27
CA VAL A 299 -7.84 -7.42 29.92
C VAL A 299 -9.07 -8.33 29.94
N LYS A 300 -9.27 -9.13 31.00
CA LYS A 300 -10.51 -9.90 31.21
C LYS A 300 -11.68 -9.04 31.65
N ARG A 301 -11.52 -7.90 32.34
CA ARG A 301 -12.60 -6.93 32.65
C ARG A 301 -12.94 -6.05 31.46
N SER A 302 -11.98 -5.71 30.60
CA SER A 302 -12.27 -5.13 29.28
C SER A 302 -12.92 -6.16 28.35
N ALA A 303 -12.72 -7.46 28.61
CA ALA A 303 -13.46 -8.56 27.99
C ALA A 303 -14.68 -9.05 28.82
N GLN A 304 -14.93 -8.45 29.99
CA GLN A 304 -16.04 -8.71 30.91
C GLN A 304 -16.63 -7.35 31.30
N VAL A 305 -17.07 -6.62 30.28
CA VAL A 305 -18.25 -5.77 30.42
C VAL A 305 -19.40 -6.69 30.83
N PRO A 306 -20.32 -6.28 31.74
CA PRO A 306 -21.40 -7.14 32.20
C PRO A 306 -22.14 -7.74 31.01
N ALA A 307 -22.46 -9.03 31.12
CA ALA A 307 -23.21 -9.79 30.13
C ALA A 307 -24.55 -9.11 29.82
N ASP A 308 -24.57 -8.29 28.79
CA ASP A 308 -25.55 -8.45 27.73
C ASP A 308 -24.80 -9.21 26.63
N GLU A 309 -25.00 -10.53 26.58
CA GLU A 309 -24.34 -11.48 25.67
C GLU A 309 -24.65 -11.16 24.20
N ARG A 310 -24.02 -10.12 23.66
CA ARG A 310 -24.00 -9.85 22.23
C ARG A 310 -22.58 -10.01 21.74
N THR A 311 -22.30 -11.14 21.11
CA THR A 311 -21.18 -11.26 20.19
C THR A 311 -21.42 -10.25 19.07
N TYR A 312 -20.76 -9.09 19.17
CA TYR A 312 -20.83 -8.09 18.14
C TYR A 312 -20.15 -8.60 16.88
N THR A 313 -20.81 -8.36 15.76
CA THR A 313 -20.36 -8.76 14.43
C THR A 313 -20.15 -7.52 13.57
N VAL A 314 -19.52 -7.68 12.41
CA VAL A 314 -19.37 -6.61 11.41
C VAL A 314 -20.74 -6.03 11.00
N ILE A 315 -21.81 -6.83 11.08
CA ILE A 315 -23.18 -6.40 10.78
C ILE A 315 -23.68 -5.36 11.78
N ASP A 316 -23.19 -5.38 13.03
CA ASP A 316 -23.57 -4.38 14.04
C ASP A 316 -23.06 -2.97 13.71
N LEU A 317 -22.09 -2.82 12.80
CA LEU A 317 -21.62 -1.52 12.30
C LEU A 317 -22.67 -0.80 11.45
N VAL A 318 -23.55 -1.55 10.79
CA VAL A 318 -24.58 -1.03 9.88
C VAL A 318 -25.99 -1.22 10.43
N ARG A 319 -26.11 -1.60 11.71
CA ARG A 319 -27.38 -1.96 12.33
C ARG A 319 -28.24 -0.76 12.71
N THR A 320 -27.64 0.31 13.20
CA THR A 320 -28.34 1.54 13.57
C THR A 320 -28.13 2.62 12.50
N PRO A 321 -29.11 3.51 12.24
CA PRO A 321 -29.09 4.36 11.05
C PRO A 321 -27.93 5.37 11.03
N ASN A 322 -27.56 5.98 12.15
CA ASN A 322 -26.41 6.90 12.17
C ASN A 322 -25.08 6.14 12.03
N MET A 323 -24.93 4.99 12.70
CA MET A 323 -23.74 4.14 12.53
C MET A 323 -23.61 3.59 11.10
N ALA A 324 -24.72 3.21 10.46
CA ALA A 324 -24.74 2.77 9.08
C ALA A 324 -24.31 3.91 8.14
N LYS A 325 -24.85 5.12 8.33
CA LYS A 325 -24.44 6.30 7.57
C LYS A 325 -22.93 6.56 7.71
N LYS A 326 -22.42 6.56 8.94
CA LYS A 326 -20.97 6.75 9.20
C LYS A 326 -20.13 5.67 8.55
N SER A 327 -20.54 4.41 8.69
CA SER A 327 -19.85 3.26 8.13
C SER A 327 -19.81 3.29 6.62
N LEU A 328 -20.91 3.60 5.95
CA LEU A 328 -20.95 3.69 4.49
C LEU A 328 -20.06 4.83 3.97
N LEU A 329 -20.08 5.99 4.63
CA LEU A 329 -19.24 7.13 4.24
C LEU A 329 -17.75 6.84 4.46
N ILE A 330 -17.37 6.20 5.57
CA ILE A 330 -15.96 5.86 5.82
C ILE A 330 -15.50 4.73 4.90
N PHE A 331 -16.33 3.70 4.64
CA PHE A 331 -16.01 2.63 3.68
C PHE A 331 -15.79 3.18 2.26
N PHE A 332 -16.62 4.12 1.82
CA PHE A 332 -16.43 4.81 0.55
C PHE A 332 -15.11 5.59 0.50
N ASN A 333 -14.78 6.34 1.56
CA ASN A 333 -13.51 7.07 1.65
C ASN A 333 -12.30 6.12 1.60
N TRP A 334 -12.33 5.00 2.32
CA TRP A 334 -11.27 3.98 2.29
C TRP A 334 -11.08 3.36 0.90
N LEU A 335 -12.17 3.05 0.22
CA LEU A 335 -12.15 2.52 -1.14
C LEU A 335 -11.51 3.54 -2.08
N VAL A 336 -12.01 4.78 -2.09
CA VAL A 336 -11.55 5.82 -3.01
C VAL A 336 -10.08 6.16 -2.77
N ILE A 337 -9.68 6.40 -1.52
CA ILE A 337 -8.32 6.86 -1.24
C ILE A 337 -7.28 5.80 -1.62
N THR A 338 -7.61 4.52 -1.45
CA THR A 338 -6.73 3.40 -1.84
C THR A 338 -6.70 3.21 -3.35
N LEU A 339 -7.86 3.33 -4.00
CA LEU A 339 -7.97 3.27 -5.46
C LEU A 339 -7.11 4.34 -6.12
N VAL A 340 -7.17 5.58 -5.62
CA VAL A 340 -6.39 6.70 -6.14
C VAL A 340 -4.93 6.60 -5.75
N TYR A 341 -4.61 6.16 -4.53
CA TYR A 341 -3.21 5.97 -4.09
C TYR A 341 -2.47 5.00 -5.02
N TYR A 342 -3.01 3.80 -5.24
CA TYR A 342 -2.38 2.83 -6.13
C TYR A 342 -2.47 3.27 -7.59
N GLY A 343 -3.55 3.94 -7.98
CA GLY A 343 -3.75 4.43 -9.35
C GLY A 343 -2.69 5.46 -9.74
N LEU A 344 -2.34 6.38 -8.84
CA LEU A 344 -1.26 7.33 -9.07
C LEU A 344 0.12 6.68 -8.96
N SER A 345 0.33 5.77 -8.00
CA SER A 345 1.65 5.17 -7.75
C SER A 345 2.09 4.24 -8.88
N LEU A 346 1.17 3.40 -9.35
CA LEU A 346 1.46 2.39 -10.36
C LEU A 346 1.57 2.98 -11.76
N ASN A 347 0.89 4.11 -12.00
CA ASN A 347 0.80 4.81 -13.28
C ASN A 347 1.84 5.94 -13.44
N THR A 348 2.85 6.02 -12.56
CA THR A 348 3.86 7.08 -12.57
C THR A 348 4.71 7.11 -13.83
N SER A 349 4.93 5.96 -14.48
CA SER A 349 5.61 5.85 -15.79
C SER A 349 4.80 6.47 -16.93
N ASN A 350 3.49 6.62 -16.79
CA ASN A 350 2.63 7.21 -17.81
C ASN A 350 2.52 8.74 -17.73
N LEU A 351 3.20 9.41 -16.80
CA LEU A 351 3.17 10.87 -16.63
C LEU A 351 4.04 11.64 -17.66
N GLY A 352 4.79 10.91 -18.50
CA GLY A 352 5.73 11.48 -19.46
C GLY A 352 7.03 11.97 -18.79
N GLY A 353 8.11 12.06 -19.58
CA GLY A 353 9.45 12.34 -19.04
C GLY A 353 10.19 11.06 -18.65
N ASP A 354 10.97 11.11 -17.56
CA ASP A 354 11.76 9.97 -17.09
C ASP A 354 10.99 9.16 -16.04
N ASP A 355 10.67 7.91 -16.36
CA ASP A 355 9.88 7.01 -15.49
C ASP A 355 10.52 6.82 -14.11
N TYR A 356 11.84 6.66 -14.05
CA TYR A 356 12.57 6.38 -12.82
C TYR A 356 12.58 7.61 -11.91
N LEU A 357 12.79 8.79 -12.47
CA LEU A 357 12.75 10.07 -11.75
C LEU A 357 11.33 10.35 -11.25
N ASN A 358 10.30 10.18 -12.10
CA ASN A 358 8.91 10.37 -11.70
C ASN A 358 8.53 9.43 -10.56
N PHE A 359 8.92 8.15 -10.63
CA PHE A 359 8.68 7.17 -9.57
C PHE A 359 9.42 7.52 -8.28
N PHE A 360 10.69 7.96 -8.37
CA PHE A 360 11.48 8.40 -7.23
C PHE A 360 10.85 9.62 -6.53
N ILE A 361 10.42 10.62 -7.30
CA ILE A 361 9.72 11.80 -6.77
C ILE A 361 8.39 11.37 -6.13
N GLY A 362 7.67 10.41 -6.74
CA GLY A 362 6.45 9.82 -6.20
C GLY A 362 6.62 9.28 -4.78
N GLY A 363 7.72 8.55 -4.53
CA GLY A 363 8.08 8.09 -3.18
C GLY A 363 8.56 9.22 -2.26
N ALA A 364 9.37 10.15 -2.78
CA ALA A 364 9.90 11.27 -1.99
C ALA A 364 8.80 12.20 -1.46
N VAL A 365 7.71 12.36 -2.20
CA VAL A 365 6.54 13.17 -1.83
C VAL A 365 5.74 12.58 -0.67
N GLU A 366 5.83 11.26 -0.43
CA GLU A 366 5.12 10.63 0.68
C GLU A 366 5.66 11.10 2.04
N ILE A 367 6.97 11.32 2.16
CA ILE A 367 7.62 11.76 3.41
C ILE A 367 7.05 13.09 3.92
N PRO A 368 7.06 14.21 3.16
CA PRO A 368 6.46 15.45 3.61
C PRO A 368 4.94 15.35 3.76
N ALA A 369 4.25 14.48 2.98
CA ALA A 369 2.83 14.23 3.15
C ALA A 369 2.53 13.67 4.55
N TYR A 370 3.26 12.62 4.96
CA TYR A 370 3.14 12.02 6.28
C TYR A 370 3.45 13.01 7.40
N VAL A 371 4.57 13.73 7.31
CA VAL A 371 4.95 14.73 8.33
C VAL A 371 3.91 15.84 8.43
N SER A 372 3.44 16.38 7.31
CA SER A 372 2.42 17.43 7.31
C SER A 372 1.10 16.96 7.94
N SER A 373 0.68 15.72 7.65
CA SER A 373 -0.58 15.19 8.15
C SER A 373 -0.64 15.11 9.68
N ILE A 374 0.49 14.82 10.35
CA ILE A 374 0.57 14.78 11.83
C ILE A 374 0.31 16.17 12.42
N PHE A 375 0.90 17.22 11.85
CA PHE A 375 0.78 18.57 12.42
C PHE A 375 -0.57 19.22 12.10
N VAL A 376 -1.08 19.03 10.89
CA VAL A 376 -2.32 19.66 10.43
C VAL A 376 -3.54 19.05 11.10
N VAL A 377 -3.55 17.73 11.32
CA VAL A 377 -4.72 17.02 11.87
C VAL A 377 -5.07 17.46 13.30
N ASP A 378 -4.06 17.80 14.10
CA ASP A 378 -4.25 18.30 15.48
C ASP A 378 -4.72 19.75 15.53
N THR A 379 -4.58 20.50 14.43
CA THR A 379 -4.94 21.92 14.34
C THR A 379 -6.34 22.12 13.77
N PHE A 380 -6.68 21.43 12.68
CA PHE A 380 -7.92 21.65 11.93
C PHE A 380 -8.98 20.57 12.16
N GLY A 381 -8.66 19.53 12.94
CA GLY A 381 -9.53 18.39 13.16
C GLY A 381 -9.46 17.36 12.01
N ARG A 382 -10.21 16.26 12.13
CA ARG A 382 -9.98 15.05 11.33
C ARG A 382 -10.73 15.09 9.99
N PRO A 383 -12.07 15.25 9.95
CA PRO A 383 -12.84 15.35 8.71
C PRO A 383 -12.38 16.48 7.78
N LYS A 384 -12.15 17.68 8.34
CA LYS A 384 -11.74 18.86 7.54
C LYS A 384 -10.37 18.68 6.92
N THR A 385 -9.42 18.14 7.69
CA THR A 385 -8.06 17.90 7.19
C THR A 385 -8.07 16.80 6.12
N HIS A 386 -8.77 15.69 6.35
CA HIS A 386 -8.91 14.63 5.35
C HIS A 386 -9.57 15.15 4.06
N ALA A 387 -10.68 15.89 4.17
CA ALA A 387 -11.36 16.49 3.02
C ALA A 387 -10.46 17.49 2.27
N GLY A 388 -9.70 18.32 2.98
CA GLY A 388 -8.75 19.25 2.37
C GLY A 388 -7.67 18.54 1.55
N TYR A 389 -7.07 17.48 2.10
CA TYR A 389 -6.08 16.68 1.40
C TYR A 389 -6.67 15.91 0.20
N MET A 390 -7.88 15.37 0.34
CA MET A 390 -8.60 14.73 -0.76
C MET A 390 -8.96 15.73 -1.87
N MET A 391 -9.26 16.99 -1.53
CA MET A 391 -9.49 18.07 -2.50
C MET A 391 -8.21 18.44 -3.26
N ILE A 392 -7.07 18.52 -2.57
CA ILE A 392 -5.75 18.70 -3.20
C ILE A 392 -5.49 17.53 -4.18
N GLY A 393 -5.77 16.30 -3.73
CA GLY A 393 -5.78 15.09 -4.55
C GLY A 393 -6.62 15.25 -5.83
N ALA A 394 -7.88 15.69 -5.67
CA ALA A 394 -8.83 15.87 -6.75
C ALA A 394 -8.35 16.88 -7.79
N VAL A 395 -7.92 18.07 -7.35
CA VAL A 395 -7.41 19.12 -8.23
C VAL A 395 -6.16 18.65 -8.97
N GLY A 396 -5.22 18.01 -8.25
CA GLY A 396 -4.01 17.44 -8.84
C GLY A 396 -4.32 16.45 -9.97
N CYS A 397 -5.21 15.50 -9.71
CA CYS A 397 -5.60 14.48 -10.69
C CYS A 397 -6.37 15.07 -11.87
N ILE A 398 -7.31 15.99 -11.65
CA ILE A 398 -8.11 16.57 -12.74
C ILE A 398 -7.24 17.44 -13.65
N VAL A 399 -6.33 18.25 -13.09
CA VAL A 399 -5.54 19.21 -13.86
C VAL A 399 -4.38 18.55 -14.60
N CYS A 400 -3.70 17.58 -13.97
CA CYS A 400 -2.53 16.89 -14.51
C CYS A 400 -2.64 16.48 -16.00
N PRO A 401 -3.65 15.70 -16.43
CA PRO A 401 -3.71 15.19 -17.80
C PRO A 401 -3.98 16.26 -18.86
N PHE A 402 -4.49 17.43 -18.49
CA PHE A 402 -4.66 18.55 -19.43
C PHE A 402 -3.39 19.34 -19.65
N LEU A 403 -2.33 19.11 -18.86
CA LEU A 403 -1.04 19.79 -18.96
C LEU A 403 0.01 19.01 -19.76
N THR A 404 -0.39 17.95 -20.45
CA THR A 404 0.45 17.13 -21.34
C THR A 404 -0.09 17.13 -22.77
N ALA A 405 0.70 16.64 -23.72
CA ALA A 405 0.29 16.52 -25.12
C ALA A 405 -0.94 15.58 -25.25
N PRO A 406 -1.91 15.88 -26.14
CA PRO A 406 -1.89 16.90 -27.20
C PRO A 406 -2.37 18.31 -26.77
N TYR A 407 -2.77 18.51 -25.52
CA TYR A 407 -3.41 19.75 -25.08
C TYR A 407 -2.42 20.91 -24.88
N LEU A 408 -1.25 20.60 -24.32
CA LEU A 408 -0.16 21.55 -24.14
C LEU A 408 1.15 21.02 -24.76
N PRO A 409 2.09 21.91 -25.13
CA PRO A 409 3.40 21.50 -25.66
C PRO A 409 4.17 20.62 -24.66
N GLU A 410 4.90 19.62 -25.16
CA GLU A 410 5.70 18.68 -24.34
C GLU A 410 6.69 19.36 -23.38
N ARG A 411 7.12 20.60 -23.69
CA ARG A 411 7.96 21.41 -22.79
C ARG A 411 7.33 21.66 -21.42
N LEU A 412 6.00 21.52 -21.29
CA LEU A 412 5.25 21.70 -20.05
C LEU A 412 4.94 20.39 -19.31
N ASN A 413 5.43 19.24 -19.79
CA ASN A 413 5.34 17.96 -19.09
C ASN A 413 5.79 18.01 -17.62
N PRO A 414 6.87 18.74 -17.23
CA PRO A 414 7.24 18.89 -15.83
C PRO A 414 6.12 19.49 -14.95
N LEU A 415 5.27 20.35 -15.51
CA LEU A 415 4.12 20.92 -14.81
C LEU A 415 3.02 19.87 -14.59
N SER A 416 2.77 19.01 -15.58
CA SER A 416 1.86 17.87 -15.46
C SER A 416 2.32 16.92 -14.34
N VAL A 417 3.60 16.53 -14.35
CA VAL A 417 4.22 15.73 -13.28
C VAL A 417 4.07 16.42 -11.93
N THR A 418 4.36 17.73 -11.84
CA THR A 418 4.20 18.49 -10.59
C THR A 418 2.77 18.43 -10.06
N MET A 419 1.76 18.57 -10.92
CA MET A 419 0.36 18.45 -10.52
C MET A 419 -0.02 17.04 -10.08
N ALA A 420 0.49 16.00 -10.76
CA ALA A 420 0.33 14.62 -10.31
C ALA A 420 0.94 14.40 -8.91
N MET A 421 2.12 14.98 -8.66
CA MET A 421 2.80 14.88 -7.37
C MET A 421 2.07 15.64 -6.27
N ILE A 422 1.46 16.79 -6.56
CA ILE A 422 0.55 17.48 -5.64
C ILE A 422 -0.67 16.59 -5.34
N GLY A 423 -1.23 15.94 -6.35
CA GLY A 423 -2.33 14.98 -6.17
C GLY A 423 -1.92 13.81 -5.26
N LYS A 424 -0.76 13.22 -5.52
CA LYS A 424 -0.15 12.13 -4.75
C LYS A 424 0.14 12.55 -3.30
N PHE A 425 0.63 13.77 -3.08
CA PHE A 425 0.83 14.36 -1.75
C PHE A 425 -0.49 14.39 -0.96
N GLY A 426 -1.55 14.94 -1.57
CA GLY A 426 -2.86 15.04 -0.93
C GLY A 426 -3.41 13.66 -0.55
N VAL A 427 -3.42 12.72 -1.50
CA VAL A 427 -3.93 11.36 -1.27
C VAL A 427 -3.14 10.65 -0.18
N THR A 428 -1.80 10.77 -0.17
CA THR A 428 -0.94 10.13 0.84
C THR A 428 -1.17 10.70 2.24
N ALA A 429 -1.26 12.03 2.37
CA ALA A 429 -1.56 12.68 3.64
C ALA A 429 -2.97 12.29 4.15
N GLY A 430 -3.97 12.25 3.26
CA GLY A 430 -5.31 11.78 3.58
C GLY A 430 -5.34 10.32 4.06
N PHE A 431 -4.49 9.47 3.48
CA PHE A 431 -4.37 8.05 3.79
C PHE A 431 -3.85 7.84 5.22
N ASN A 432 -2.91 8.66 5.68
CA ASN A 432 -2.46 8.60 7.07
C ASN A 432 -3.57 9.01 8.05
N ILE A 433 -4.35 10.04 7.71
CA ILE A 433 -5.42 10.55 8.59
C ILE A 433 -6.58 9.56 8.71
N ILE A 434 -6.96 8.89 7.60
CA ILE A 434 -8.13 8.00 7.64
C ILE A 434 -7.91 6.79 8.55
N TYR A 435 -6.66 6.30 8.71
CA TYR A 435 -6.33 5.28 9.72
C TYR A 435 -6.65 5.74 11.14
N LEU A 436 -6.17 6.93 11.52
CA LEU A 436 -6.39 7.51 12.84
C LEU A 436 -7.89 7.78 13.06
N TRP A 437 -8.52 8.46 12.11
CA TRP A 437 -9.90 8.90 12.21
C TRP A 437 -10.88 7.72 12.29
N THR A 438 -10.64 6.64 11.55
CA THR A 438 -11.49 5.44 11.62
C THR A 438 -11.46 4.81 13.01
N ALA A 439 -10.30 4.78 13.66
CA ALA A 439 -10.18 4.24 15.02
C ALA A 439 -10.92 5.12 16.04
N GLU A 440 -10.97 6.44 15.85
CA GLU A 440 -11.68 7.36 16.73
C GLU A 440 -13.20 7.40 16.48
N LEU A 441 -13.64 7.18 15.24
CA LEU A 441 -15.04 7.23 14.83
C LEU A 441 -15.88 6.09 15.40
N TYR A 442 -15.29 4.89 15.51
CA TYR A 442 -15.99 3.70 15.96
C TYR A 442 -15.91 3.51 17.49
N PRO A 443 -17.02 3.08 18.12
CA PRO A 443 -17.03 2.87 19.56
C PRO A 443 -16.14 1.70 19.95
N THR A 444 -15.58 1.79 21.16
CA THR A 444 -14.53 0.89 21.64
C THR A 444 -14.90 -0.60 21.47
N MET A 445 -16.17 -0.98 21.69
CA MET A 445 -16.63 -2.38 21.55
C MET A 445 -16.55 -2.94 20.12
N VAL A 446 -16.66 -2.10 19.10
CA VAL A 446 -16.64 -2.52 17.68
C VAL A 446 -15.53 -1.84 16.86
N ARG A 447 -14.65 -1.07 17.51
CA ARG A 447 -13.58 -0.29 16.88
C ARG A 447 -12.69 -1.12 15.96
N ASN A 448 -12.19 -2.24 16.47
CA ASN A 448 -11.32 -3.12 15.68
C ASN A 448 -12.05 -3.73 14.46
N MET A 449 -13.33 -4.04 14.61
CA MET A 449 -14.15 -4.55 13.49
C MET A 449 -14.43 -3.44 12.47
N GLY A 450 -14.70 -2.22 12.92
CA GLY A 450 -14.90 -1.06 12.05
C GLY A 450 -13.66 -0.74 11.22
N VAL A 451 -12.49 -0.66 11.87
CA VAL A 451 -11.20 -0.48 11.18
C VAL A 451 -10.91 -1.65 10.23
N GLY A 452 -11.18 -2.89 10.66
CA GLY A 452 -11.00 -4.08 9.81
C GLY A 452 -11.89 -4.07 8.57
N ALA A 453 -13.19 -3.79 8.72
CA ALA A 453 -14.14 -3.70 7.62
C ALA A 453 -13.78 -2.57 6.64
N SER A 454 -13.46 -1.39 7.16
CA SER A 454 -12.94 -0.26 6.39
C SER A 454 -11.69 -0.64 5.59
N SER A 455 -10.74 -1.34 6.20
CA SER A 455 -9.53 -1.82 5.53
C SER A 455 -9.85 -2.83 4.42
N MET A 456 -10.90 -3.65 4.55
CA MET A 456 -11.33 -4.54 3.45
C MET A 456 -11.82 -3.74 2.24
N PHE A 457 -12.62 -2.69 2.45
CA PHE A 457 -13.05 -1.80 1.36
C PHE A 457 -11.85 -1.07 0.71
N ALA A 458 -10.83 -0.73 1.49
CA ALA A 458 -9.56 -0.23 0.97
C ALA A 458 -8.93 -1.22 -0.03
N ARG A 459 -8.87 -2.51 0.32
CA ARG A 459 -8.33 -3.55 -0.57
C ARG A 459 -9.16 -3.72 -1.84
N VAL A 460 -10.49 -3.60 -1.76
CA VAL A 460 -11.35 -3.58 -2.95
C VAL A 460 -10.98 -2.41 -3.88
N GLY A 461 -10.74 -1.22 -3.32
CA GLY A 461 -10.24 -0.07 -4.08
C GLY A 461 -8.91 -0.36 -4.80
N GLY A 462 -7.98 -1.03 -4.12
CA GLY A 462 -6.72 -1.49 -4.71
C GLY A 462 -6.89 -2.51 -5.84
N ILE A 463 -7.84 -3.43 -5.73
CA ILE A 463 -8.16 -4.42 -6.78
C ILE A 463 -8.79 -3.75 -8.01
N ILE A 464 -9.60 -2.70 -7.82
CA ILE A 464 -10.26 -1.98 -8.92
C ILE A 464 -9.29 -1.03 -9.62
N SER A 465 -8.32 -0.47 -8.89
CA SER A 465 -7.42 0.59 -9.37
C SER A 465 -6.75 0.31 -10.73
N PRO A 466 -6.12 -0.87 -10.98
CA PRO A 466 -5.51 -1.16 -12.28
C PRO A 466 -6.52 -1.15 -13.44
N TYR A 467 -7.76 -1.58 -13.20
CA TYR A 467 -8.80 -1.56 -14.24
C TYR A 467 -9.27 -0.15 -14.61
N VAL A 468 -9.16 0.82 -13.69
CA VAL A 468 -9.44 2.23 -14.04
C VAL A 468 -8.42 2.73 -15.07
N GLU A 469 -7.18 2.22 -15.05
CA GLU A 469 -6.15 2.58 -16.02
C GLU A 469 -6.51 2.13 -17.45
N LEU A 470 -7.27 1.04 -17.62
CA LEU A 470 -7.74 0.60 -18.94
C LEU A 470 -8.60 1.65 -19.64
N SER A 471 -9.27 2.53 -18.88
CA SER A 471 -10.07 3.63 -19.46
C SER A 471 -9.23 4.63 -20.27
N LYS A 472 -7.89 4.58 -20.16
CA LYS A 472 -6.94 5.33 -21.02
C LYS A 472 -7.14 5.02 -22.50
N SER A 473 -7.55 3.79 -22.86
CA SER A 473 -7.80 3.41 -24.26
C SER A 473 -8.99 4.13 -24.89
N VAL A 474 -9.98 4.50 -24.07
CA VAL A 474 -11.14 5.28 -24.51
C VAL A 474 -10.78 6.75 -24.63
N TRP A 475 -10.12 7.30 -23.60
CA TRP A 475 -9.65 8.68 -23.59
C TRP A 475 -8.48 8.84 -22.62
N GLY A 476 -7.33 9.31 -23.09
CA GLY A 476 -6.09 9.37 -22.31
C GLY A 476 -6.20 10.00 -20.91
N PRO A 477 -6.86 11.16 -20.75
CA PRO A 477 -7.15 11.80 -19.45
C PRO A 477 -8.12 11.07 -18.51
N LEU A 478 -8.92 10.12 -19.00
CA LEU A 478 -10.07 9.55 -18.28
C LEU A 478 -9.73 8.90 -16.94
N PRO A 479 -8.66 8.09 -16.78
CA PRO A 479 -8.32 7.49 -15.49
C PRO A 479 -8.10 8.54 -14.40
N TYR A 480 -7.38 9.61 -14.73
CA TYR A 480 -7.08 10.71 -13.80
C TYR A 480 -8.33 11.53 -13.45
N ILE A 481 -9.26 11.71 -14.39
CA ILE A 481 -10.54 12.36 -14.13
C ILE A 481 -11.42 11.51 -13.20
N ILE A 482 -11.45 10.19 -13.40
CA ILE A 482 -12.14 9.26 -12.49
C ILE A 482 -11.55 9.36 -11.08
N PHE A 483 -10.22 9.31 -10.96
CA PHE A 483 -9.53 9.47 -9.68
C PHE A 483 -9.85 10.80 -9.00
N GLY A 484 -9.84 11.89 -9.76
CA GLY A 484 -10.12 13.22 -9.25
C GLY A 484 -11.58 13.44 -8.86
N ALA A 485 -12.53 12.98 -9.68
CA ALA A 485 -13.96 13.06 -9.38
C ALA A 485 -14.34 12.24 -8.15
N LEU A 486 -13.82 11.01 -8.05
CA LEU A 486 -14.02 10.18 -6.85
C LEU A 486 -13.39 10.82 -5.62
N SER A 487 -12.19 11.40 -5.73
CA SER A 487 -11.53 12.10 -4.62
C SER A 487 -12.34 13.32 -4.15
N PHE A 488 -12.93 14.07 -5.07
CA PHE A 488 -13.82 15.19 -4.77
C PHE A 488 -15.08 14.72 -4.02
N LEU A 489 -15.72 13.65 -4.51
CA LEU A 489 -16.89 13.07 -3.84
C LEU A 489 -16.55 12.53 -2.45
N ALA A 490 -15.38 11.89 -2.30
CA ALA A 490 -14.89 11.41 -1.01
C ALA A 490 -14.63 12.57 -0.04
N ALA A 491 -14.05 13.68 -0.50
CA ALA A 491 -13.88 14.89 0.30
C ALA A 491 -15.22 15.44 0.81
N LEU A 492 -16.24 15.52 -0.04
CA LEU A 492 -17.58 15.94 0.37
C LEU A 492 -18.22 14.96 1.36
N ALA A 493 -18.08 13.65 1.11
CA ALA A 493 -18.57 12.60 2.01
C ALA A 493 -17.88 12.66 3.39
N ALA A 494 -16.59 12.99 3.43
CA ALA A 494 -15.84 13.13 4.67
C ALA A 494 -16.33 14.31 5.53
N LEU A 495 -16.78 15.41 4.92
CA LEU A 495 -17.35 16.54 5.66
C LEU A 495 -18.70 16.23 6.33
N LEU A 496 -19.38 15.17 5.92
CA LEU A 496 -20.63 14.70 6.53
C LEU A 496 -20.40 13.82 7.77
N LEU A 497 -19.15 13.42 8.02
CA LEU A 497 -18.76 12.64 9.19
C LEU A 497 -18.39 13.56 10.36
N PRO A 498 -18.59 13.10 11.61
CA PRO A 498 -18.38 13.94 12.77
C PRO A 498 -16.90 14.18 13.08
N GLU A 499 -16.65 15.33 13.70
CA GLU A 499 -15.34 15.68 14.25
C GLU A 499 -15.03 14.85 15.49
N THR A 500 -13.78 14.39 15.60
CA THR A 500 -13.29 13.58 16.72
C THR A 500 -12.26 14.31 17.56
N LEU A 501 -11.74 15.45 17.09
CA LEU A 501 -10.74 16.23 17.83
C LEU A 501 -11.30 16.75 19.16
N GLY A 502 -10.65 16.33 20.26
CA GLY A 502 -11.03 16.72 21.62
C GLY A 502 -12.36 16.13 22.11
N ALA A 503 -12.97 15.22 21.36
CA ALA A 503 -14.22 14.58 21.74
C ALA A 503 -13.99 13.36 22.65
N GLU A 504 -14.93 13.10 23.57
CA GLU A 504 -14.95 11.84 24.31
C GLU A 504 -15.31 10.70 23.34
N LEU A 505 -14.41 9.72 23.22
CA LEU A 505 -14.57 8.62 22.28
C LEU A 505 -15.72 7.70 22.73
N PRO A 506 -16.62 7.30 21.82
CA PRO A 506 -17.77 6.51 22.19
C PRO A 506 -17.34 5.13 22.71
N VAL A 507 -17.98 4.67 23.78
CA VAL A 507 -17.64 3.38 24.39
C VAL A 507 -18.63 2.33 23.93
N THR A 508 -19.92 2.64 24.02
CA THR A 508 -21.02 1.74 23.67
C THR A 508 -21.52 1.97 22.24
N LEU A 509 -22.33 1.03 21.71
CA LEU A 509 -22.99 1.22 20.40
C LEU A 509 -24.00 2.37 20.42
N GLU A 510 -24.65 2.60 21.57
CA GLU A 510 -25.59 3.71 21.74
C GLU A 510 -24.84 5.05 21.72
N ASP A 511 -23.68 5.13 22.38
CA ASP A 511 -22.80 6.30 22.28
C ASP A 511 -22.39 6.53 20.83
N GLY A 512 -22.01 5.45 20.11
CA GLY A 512 -21.66 5.52 18.70
C GLY A 512 -22.81 6.01 17.82
N GLU A 513 -24.04 5.57 18.09
CA GLU A 513 -25.24 6.02 17.39
C GLU A 513 -25.56 7.49 17.68
N ASN A 514 -25.30 7.98 18.88
CA ASN A 514 -25.56 9.38 19.27
C ASN A 514 -24.40 10.34 18.95
N PHE A 515 -23.20 9.81 18.72
CA PHE A 515 -22.00 10.60 18.42
C PHE A 515 -22.19 11.46 17.16
N GLY A 516 -22.06 12.78 17.27
CA GLY A 516 -22.14 13.68 16.11
C GLY A 516 -23.50 13.68 15.37
N LYS A 517 -24.59 13.39 16.08
CA LYS A 517 -25.95 13.73 15.64
C LYS A 517 -26.20 15.22 15.65
#